data_AF-X0YC08-F1
#
_entry.id   AF-X0YC08-F1
#
_cell.length_a   1.000
_cell.length_b   1.000
_cell.length_c   1.000
_cell.angle_alpha   90.00
_cell.angle_beta   90.00
_cell.angle_gamma   90.00
#
_symmetry.space_group_name_H-M   'P 1'
#
loop_
_entity.id
_entity.type
_entity.pdbx_description
1 polymer ?
#
loop_
_entity_poly.entity_id
_entity_poly.type
_entity_poly.pdbx_seq_one_letter_code
_entity_poly.pdbx_strand_id
1 'polypeptide(L)'
;MLLYYFNTSDGTAKTGRWISFSELPDGKFYNQAFQGYTGQRLARSFRDDMATFEHTATSLGGTPFPLGSASFTFKVLPLISLLVVFWQGDEDFPSSFQILFDASSGHYLPTDAYAIIGSMLISRLIKAKNYL
;
A
#
# COMPACT_ATOMS: atom_id res chain seq x y z
N MET A 1 8.88 3.74 -16.38
CA MET A 1 7.81 3.02 -15.65
C MET A 1 7.02 2.09 -16.57
N LEU A 2 6.20 2.60 -17.51
CA LEU A 2 5.47 1.71 -18.45
C LEU A 2 6.38 0.83 -19.33
N LEU A 3 7.49 1.37 -19.83
CA LEU A 3 8.42 0.63 -20.69
C LEU A 3 9.18 -0.48 -19.92
N TYR A 4 9.45 -0.24 -18.63
CA TYR A 4 10.03 -1.26 -17.76
C TYR A 4 9.00 -2.36 -17.47
N TYR A 5 7.77 -1.98 -17.11
CA TYR A 5 6.67 -2.91 -16.87
C TYR A 5 6.44 -3.88 -18.04
N PHE A 6 6.42 -3.41 -19.28
CA PHE A 6 6.28 -4.29 -20.45
C PHE A 6 7.52 -5.15 -20.74
N ASN A 7 8.70 -4.71 -20.32
CA ASN A 7 9.95 -5.43 -20.55
C ASN A 7 10.22 -6.50 -19.49
N THR A 8 9.73 -6.33 -18.26
CA THR A 8 9.93 -7.27 -17.14
C THR A 8 8.73 -8.16 -16.87
N SER A 9 7.51 -7.79 -17.28
CA SER A 9 6.34 -8.66 -17.09
C SER A 9 6.50 -9.96 -17.87
N ASP A 10 6.85 -11.04 -17.16
CA ASP A 10 7.02 -12.39 -17.70
C ASP A 10 5.70 -13.19 -17.79
N GLY A 11 4.59 -12.58 -17.37
CA GLY A 11 3.28 -13.22 -17.32
C GLY A 11 3.06 -14.14 -16.12
N THR A 12 3.97 -14.12 -15.13
CA THR A 12 3.75 -14.77 -13.81
C THR A 12 2.39 -14.37 -13.27
N ALA A 13 1.64 -15.34 -12.73
CA ALA A 13 0.34 -15.06 -12.14
C ALA A 13 0.50 -14.41 -10.77
N LYS A 14 -0.48 -13.58 -10.38
CA LYS A 14 -0.56 -13.10 -8.99
C LYS A 14 -0.64 -14.31 -8.06
N THR A 15 0.17 -14.28 -7.01
CA THR A 15 0.18 -15.38 -6.03
C THR A 15 -0.99 -15.30 -5.07
N GLY A 16 -1.57 -14.11 -4.88
CA GLY A 16 -2.57 -13.83 -3.84
C GLY A 16 -1.97 -13.75 -2.43
N ARG A 17 -0.65 -13.96 -2.29
CA ARG A 17 0.07 -13.86 -1.03
C ARG A 17 0.60 -12.45 -0.84
N TRP A 18 0.15 -11.78 0.21
CA TRP A 18 0.59 -10.44 0.56
C TRP A 18 1.88 -10.48 1.38
N ILE A 19 2.86 -9.67 0.99
CA ILE A 19 4.16 -9.53 1.62
C ILE A 19 4.45 -8.05 1.93
N SER A 20 5.27 -7.83 2.95
CA SER A 20 5.74 -6.50 3.34
C SER A 20 6.76 -5.95 2.34
N PHE A 21 7.00 -4.63 2.38
CA PHE A 21 8.06 -4.01 1.58
C PHE A 21 9.44 -4.63 1.85
N SER A 22 9.74 -5.00 3.09
CA SER A 22 11.01 -5.66 3.47
C SER A 22 11.22 -7.04 2.85
N GLU A 23 10.16 -7.69 2.38
CA GLU A 23 10.25 -9.00 1.73
C GLU A 23 10.43 -8.90 0.22
N LEU A 24 10.28 -7.71 -0.37
CA LEU A 24 10.65 -7.47 -1.76
C LEU A 24 12.17 -7.56 -1.94
N PRO A 25 12.67 -7.90 -3.15
CA PRO A 25 14.10 -7.85 -3.46
C PRO A 25 14.70 -6.50 -3.05
N ASP A 26 15.81 -6.49 -2.31
CA ASP A 26 16.48 -5.29 -1.78
C ASP A 26 15.63 -4.39 -0.84
N GLY A 27 14.40 -4.80 -0.50
CA GLY A 27 13.47 -3.99 0.28
C GLY A 27 13.86 -3.83 1.76
N LYS A 28 14.62 -4.77 2.32
CA LYS A 28 15.05 -4.73 3.73
C LYS A 28 15.81 -3.45 4.08
N PHE A 29 16.72 -3.01 3.21
CA PHE A 29 17.56 -1.84 3.46
C PHE A 29 16.78 -0.51 3.41
N TYR A 30 15.65 -0.48 2.72
CA TYR A 30 14.84 0.72 2.52
C TYR A 30 13.51 0.71 3.30
N ASN A 31 13.16 -0.38 3.97
CA ASN A 31 11.86 -0.54 4.62
C ASN A 31 11.57 0.57 5.64
N GLN A 32 12.55 0.95 6.47
CA GLN A 32 12.34 2.01 7.46
C GLN A 32 12.01 3.35 6.79
N ALA A 33 12.76 3.72 5.74
CA ALA A 33 12.48 4.93 4.98
C ALA A 33 11.10 4.85 4.33
N PHE A 34 10.76 3.72 3.70
CA PHE A 34 9.46 3.47 3.08
C PHE A 34 8.31 3.66 4.07
N GLN A 35 8.36 3.04 5.26
CA GLN A 35 7.33 3.22 6.28
C GLN A 35 7.19 4.68 6.74
N GLY A 36 8.30 5.43 6.80
CA GLY A 36 8.31 6.84 7.20
C GLY A 36 7.45 7.74 6.32
N TYR A 37 7.50 7.59 4.99
CA TYR A 37 6.71 8.41 4.05
C TYR A 37 5.40 7.74 3.59
N THR A 38 5.12 6.51 4.02
CA THR A 38 3.87 5.80 3.71
C THR A 38 3.02 5.54 4.95
N GLY A 39 3.20 4.41 5.63
CA GLY A 39 2.40 3.96 6.76
C GLY A 39 2.34 4.98 7.89
N GLN A 40 3.49 5.55 8.28
CA GLN A 40 3.52 6.59 9.32
C GLN A 40 2.82 7.88 8.86
N ARG A 41 2.87 8.21 7.58
CA ARG A 41 2.22 9.41 7.04
C ARG A 41 0.70 9.23 7.03
N LEU A 42 0.20 8.03 6.69
CA LEU A 42 -1.21 7.68 6.85
C LEU A 42 -1.64 7.71 8.31
N ALA A 43 -0.88 7.09 9.21
CA ALA A 43 -1.17 7.08 10.65
C ALA A 43 -1.30 8.50 11.22
N ARG A 44 -0.41 9.43 10.83
CA ARG A 44 -0.52 10.85 11.23
C ARG A 44 -1.73 11.57 10.63
N SER A 45 -2.13 11.19 9.41
CA SER A 45 -3.21 11.86 8.68
C SER A 45 -4.59 11.36 9.10
N PHE A 46 -4.77 10.05 9.24
CA PHE A 46 -6.04 9.41 9.59
C PHE A 46 -6.18 9.16 11.10
N ARG A 47 -5.08 8.95 11.82
CA ARG A 47 -5.07 8.59 13.26
C ARG A 47 -5.94 7.36 13.49
N ASP A 48 -6.88 7.44 14.43
CA ASP A 48 -7.82 6.39 14.81
C ASP A 48 -9.15 6.48 14.04
N ASP A 49 -9.24 7.35 13.03
CA ASP A 49 -10.46 7.58 12.26
C ASP A 49 -10.61 6.55 11.13
N MET A 50 -10.97 5.33 11.52
CA MET A 50 -11.22 4.21 10.61
C MET A 50 -12.32 4.52 9.60
N ALA A 51 -13.41 5.17 10.03
CA ALA A 51 -14.55 5.47 9.17
C ALA A 51 -14.15 6.41 8.02
N THR A 52 -13.39 7.47 8.30
CA THR A 52 -12.86 8.35 7.26
C THR A 52 -11.89 7.61 6.34
N PHE A 53 -11.05 6.71 6.86
CA PHE A 53 -10.19 5.89 6.02
C PHE A 53 -10.98 5.00 5.07
N GLU A 54 -11.98 4.25 5.55
CA GLU A 54 -12.84 3.39 4.74
C GLU A 54 -13.57 4.16 3.65
N HIS A 55 -14.16 5.31 4.01
CA HIS A 55 -14.86 6.16 3.06
C HIS A 55 -13.91 6.71 1.98
N THR A 56 -12.73 7.19 2.38
CA THR A 56 -11.72 7.71 1.45
C THR A 56 -11.16 6.61 0.53
N ALA A 57 -10.89 5.43 1.08
CA ALA A 57 -10.39 4.30 0.32
C ALA A 57 -11.41 3.85 -0.74
N THR A 58 -12.67 3.75 -0.34
CA THR A 58 -13.79 3.39 -1.23
C THR A 58 -13.99 4.42 -2.33
N SER A 59 -13.97 5.72 -2.01
CA SER A 59 -14.16 6.79 -3.01
C SER A 59 -13.05 6.84 -4.06
N LEU A 60 -11.85 6.36 -3.71
CA LEU A 60 -10.72 6.20 -4.65
C LEU A 60 -10.73 4.88 -5.42
N GLY A 61 -11.79 4.08 -5.33
CA GLY A 61 -11.93 2.79 -6.01
C GLY A 61 -11.17 1.65 -5.35
N GLY A 62 -10.80 1.80 -4.07
CA GLY A 62 -10.28 0.72 -3.26
C GLY A 62 -11.34 -0.37 -3.07
N THR A 63 -10.92 -1.63 -3.15
CA THR A 63 -11.79 -2.79 -2.89
C THR A 63 -11.48 -3.33 -1.48
N PRO A 64 -12.48 -3.49 -0.59
CA PRO A 64 -12.25 -4.04 0.74
C PRO A 64 -11.52 -5.39 0.72
N PHE A 65 -10.67 -5.62 1.70
CA PHE A 65 -9.95 -6.88 1.89
C PHE A 65 -9.99 -7.28 3.39
N PRO A 66 -10.13 -8.57 3.71
CA PRO A 66 -10.30 -9.03 5.10
C PRO A 66 -8.94 -9.19 5.81
N LEU A 67 -8.27 -8.08 6.11
CA LEU A 67 -7.01 -8.05 6.86
C LEU A 67 -6.93 -6.80 7.76
N GLY A 68 -6.38 -6.97 8.96
CA GLY A 68 -6.33 -5.89 9.96
C GLY A 68 -7.72 -5.49 10.46
N SER A 69 -7.84 -4.26 10.98
CA SER A 69 -9.12 -3.67 11.40
C SER A 69 -9.91 -3.17 10.19
N ALA A 70 -9.21 -2.58 9.21
CA ALA A 70 -9.75 -2.25 7.90
C ALA A 70 -8.65 -2.37 6.85
N SER A 71 -8.96 -2.84 5.63
CA SER A 71 -7.97 -2.83 4.56
C SER A 71 -8.59 -2.78 3.17
N PHE A 72 -7.85 -2.21 2.23
CA PHE A 72 -8.30 -2.00 0.86
C PHE A 72 -7.21 -2.30 -0.15
N THR A 73 -7.58 -3.08 -1.16
CA THR A 73 -6.75 -3.33 -2.33
C THR A 73 -6.96 -2.24 -3.38
N PHE A 74 -5.87 -1.70 -3.90
CA PHE A 74 -5.84 -0.71 -4.96
C PHE A 74 -5.13 -1.27 -6.18
N LYS A 75 -5.82 -1.34 -7.30
CA LYS A 75 -5.23 -1.72 -8.59
C LYS A 75 -4.52 -0.51 -9.19
N VAL A 76 -3.19 -0.48 -9.07
CA VAL A 76 -2.35 0.63 -9.56
C VAL A 76 -1.95 0.44 -11.03
N LEU A 77 -1.81 -0.81 -11.48
CA LEU A 77 -1.61 -1.23 -12.87
C LEU A 77 -2.35 -2.56 -13.13
N PRO A 78 -2.54 -3.01 -14.38
CA PRO A 78 -3.29 -4.24 -14.68
C PRO A 78 -2.89 -5.46 -13.85
N LEU A 79 -1.59 -5.69 -13.69
CA LEU A 79 -1.04 -6.81 -12.91
C LEU A 79 -0.49 -6.41 -11.53
N ILE A 80 -0.62 -5.13 -11.14
CA ILE A 80 -0.05 -4.65 -9.89
C ILE A 80 -1.15 -4.11 -8.99
N SER A 81 -1.26 -4.70 -7.81
CA SER A 81 -2.16 -4.30 -6.76
C SER A 81 -1.37 -4.04 -5.48
N LEU A 82 -1.75 -3.00 -4.77
CA LEU A 82 -1.24 -2.70 -3.43
C LEU A 82 -2.36 -2.87 -2.43
N LEU A 83 -2.06 -3.42 -1.26
CA LEU A 83 -3.01 -3.54 -0.16
C LEU A 83 -2.60 -2.56 0.94
N VAL A 84 -3.48 -1.61 1.26
CA VAL A 84 -3.29 -0.72 2.40
C VAL A 84 -4.08 -1.28 3.57
N VAL A 85 -3.40 -1.57 4.66
CA VAL A 85 -3.99 -2.15 5.86
C VAL A 85 -3.89 -1.16 7.00
N PHE A 86 -4.98 -1.04 7.75
CA PHE A 86 -5.12 -0.28 8.98
C PHE A 86 -5.27 -1.24 10.16
N TRP A 87 -4.48 -1.03 11.21
CA TRP A 87 -4.66 -1.66 12.50
C TRP A 87 -5.04 -0.59 13.50
N GLN A 88 -6.23 -0.74 14.07
CA GLN A 88 -6.72 0.09 15.14
C GLN A 88 -5.84 -0.13 16.39
N GLY A 89 -5.32 0.98 16.90
CA GLY A 89 -4.62 1.01 18.18
C GLY A 89 -5.56 0.93 19.36
N ASP A 90 -4.99 0.75 20.54
CA ASP A 90 -5.65 0.71 21.83
C ASP A 90 -5.03 1.75 22.79
N GLU A 91 -5.27 1.60 24.10
CA GLU A 91 -4.77 2.53 25.12
C GLU A 91 -3.23 2.52 25.22
N ASP A 92 -2.57 1.42 24.86
CA ASP A 92 -1.14 1.22 25.01
C ASP A 92 -0.38 1.39 23.68
N PHE A 93 -1.04 1.17 22.54
CA PHE A 93 -0.41 1.18 21.22
C PHE A 93 -1.19 2.06 20.22
N PRO A 94 -0.51 3.00 19.52
CA PRO A 94 -1.18 3.83 18.53
C PRO A 94 -1.59 3.05 17.29
N SER A 95 -2.64 3.52 16.60
CA SER A 95 -3.03 2.96 15.30
C SER A 95 -1.91 3.02 14.28
N SER A 96 -1.86 2.03 13.40
CA SER A 96 -0.82 1.89 12.39
C SER A 96 -1.37 1.57 11.01
N PHE A 97 -0.59 1.91 10.00
CA PHE A 97 -0.88 1.58 8.62
C PHE A 97 0.34 0.91 7.98
N GLN A 98 0.09 0.00 7.06
CA GLN A 98 1.12 -0.66 6.26
C GLN A 98 0.63 -0.84 4.83
N ILE A 99 1.57 -0.75 3.89
CA ILE A 99 1.35 -1.14 2.50
C ILE A 99 1.96 -2.53 2.29
N LEU A 100 1.16 -3.42 1.74
CA LEU A 100 1.55 -4.77 1.34
C LEU A 100 1.49 -4.92 -0.18
N PHE A 101 2.24 -5.90 -0.67
CA PHE A 101 2.49 -6.19 -2.08
C PHE A 101 2.19 -7.66 -2.36
N ASP A 102 1.80 -8.02 -3.58
CA ASP A 102 1.71 -9.45 -3.93
C ASP A 102 3.13 -10.03 -3.99
N ALA A 103 3.34 -11.29 -3.58
CA ALA A 103 4.67 -11.91 -3.63
C ALA A 103 5.26 -12.01 -5.06
N SER A 104 4.41 -11.96 -6.09
CA SER A 104 4.84 -11.86 -7.50
C SER A 104 5.39 -10.48 -7.88
N SER A 105 5.32 -9.47 -7.01
CA SER A 105 5.67 -8.08 -7.33
C SER A 105 7.07 -7.91 -7.91
N GLY A 106 8.05 -8.68 -7.41
CA GLY A 106 9.43 -8.65 -7.93
C GLY A 106 9.57 -9.03 -9.40
N HIS A 107 8.57 -9.69 -10.01
CA HIS A 107 8.55 -10.04 -11.43
C HIS A 107 8.09 -8.88 -12.32
N TYR A 108 7.40 -7.87 -11.78
CA TYR A 108 6.78 -6.83 -12.60
C TYR A 108 7.52 -5.51 -12.57
N LEU A 109 8.05 -5.12 -11.41
CA LEU A 109 8.75 -3.86 -11.21
C LEU A 109 9.86 -4.02 -10.16
N PRO A 110 10.90 -3.18 -10.19
CA PRO A 110 11.90 -3.17 -9.15
C PRO A 110 11.33 -2.47 -7.90
N THR A 111 11.93 -2.76 -6.74
CA THR A 111 11.44 -2.32 -5.43
C THR A 111 11.40 -0.80 -5.25
N ASP A 112 12.31 -0.08 -5.89
CA ASP A 112 12.34 1.39 -5.93
C ASP A 112 11.12 1.98 -6.68
N ALA A 113 10.65 1.34 -7.75
CA ALA A 113 9.41 1.72 -8.41
C ALA A 113 8.20 1.50 -7.50
N TYR A 114 8.17 0.41 -6.73
CA TYR A 114 7.13 0.17 -5.72
C TYR A 114 7.12 1.21 -4.62
N ALA A 115 8.29 1.69 -4.19
CA ALA A 115 8.41 2.81 -3.26
C ALA A 115 7.74 4.08 -3.79
N ILE A 116 7.97 4.42 -5.07
CA ILE A 116 7.36 5.58 -5.73
C ILE A 116 5.83 5.41 -5.82
N ILE A 117 5.36 4.25 -6.28
CA ILE A 117 3.93 3.96 -6.44
C ILE A 117 3.21 4.01 -5.08
N GLY A 118 3.81 3.42 -4.04
CA GLY A 118 3.28 3.49 -2.68
C GLY A 118 3.14 4.93 -2.19
N SER A 119 4.18 5.75 -2.36
CA SER A 119 4.16 7.18 -2.01
C SER A 119 3.07 7.97 -2.75
N MET A 120 2.88 7.69 -4.05
CA MET A 120 1.83 8.31 -4.85
C MET A 120 0.42 7.91 -4.36
N LEU A 121 0.21 6.63 -4.05
CA LEU A 121 -1.06 6.15 -3.51
C LEU A 121 -1.40 6.83 -2.18
N ILE A 122 -0.43 6.91 -1.26
CA ILE A 122 -0.63 7.58 0.04
C ILE A 122 -0.95 9.06 -0.14
N SER A 123 -0.23 9.73 -1.04
CA SER A 123 -0.50 11.15 -1.33
C SER A 123 -1.90 11.36 -1.89
N ARG A 124 -2.42 10.42 -2.70
CA ARG A 124 -3.80 10.46 -3.21
C ARG A 124 -4.84 10.22 -2.11
N LEU A 125 -4.63 9.24 -1.23
CA LEU A 125 -5.51 8.97 -0.09
C LEU A 125 -5.63 10.20 0.82
N ILE A 126 -4.49 10.76 1.23
CA ILE A 126 -4.46 11.95 2.09
C ILE A 126 -5.11 13.16 1.40
N LYS A 127 -4.86 13.34 0.10
CA LYS A 127 -5.49 14.42 -0.67
C LYS A 127 -7.01 14.25 -0.73
N ALA A 128 -7.51 13.04 -1.01
CA ALA A 128 -8.94 12.75 -1.09
C ALA A 128 -9.66 12.96 0.24
N LYS A 129 -9.01 12.63 1.37
CA LYS A 129 -9.52 12.93 2.72
C LYS A 129 -9.90 14.41 2.90
N ASN A 130 -9.14 15.33 2.30
CA ASN A 130 -9.38 16.78 2.46
C ASN A 130 -10.55 17.32 1.63
N TYR A 131 -11.17 16.49 0.78
CA TYR A 131 -12.35 16.85 -0.04
C TYR A 131 -13.63 16.18 0.45
N LEU A 132 -13.56 15.52 1.62
CA LEU A 132 -14.67 14.93 2.35
C LEU A 132 -15.04 15.84 3.53
#